data_AF-A0A7J8UV87-F1
#
_entry.id   AF-A0A7J8UV87-F1
#
_cell.length_a   1.000
_cell.length_b   1.000
_cell.length_c   1.000
_cell.angle_alpha   90.00
_cell.angle_beta   90.00
_cell.angle_gamma   90.00
#
_symmetry.space_group_name_H-M   'P 1'
#
loop_
_entity.id
_entity.type
_entity.pdbx_description
1 polymer ?
#
loop_
_entity_poly.entity_id
_entity_poly.type
_entity_poly.pdbx_seq_one_letter_code
_entity_poly.pdbx_strand_id
1 'polypeptide(L)'
;MLVTDTDKSSQKLHIIDAVQRLGVAYHFEKEIEDALQIIYHCHCNHIHDGDDLYTTAVRFRLLREHGFNVDCDEKGNFKESLNGDVKGMLELFEAAHLQLHGENILEEARSFTTFHLKLAESG
;
A
#
# COMPACT_ATOMS: atom_id res chain seq x y z
N MET A 1 -20.67 -22.84 -5.32
CA MET A 1 -19.49 -22.80 -6.21
C MET A 1 -18.85 -21.45 -6.00
N LEU A 2 -17.74 -21.41 -5.25
CA LEU A 2 -17.08 -20.17 -4.82
C LEU A 2 -16.31 -19.57 -6.00
N VAL A 3 -16.73 -18.38 -6.39
CA VAL A 3 -16.07 -17.54 -7.38
C VAL A 3 -14.86 -16.89 -6.69
N THR A 4 -13.68 -17.28 -7.18
CA THR A 4 -12.35 -16.64 -7.16
C THR A 4 -11.99 -15.70 -6.00
N ASP A 5 -11.02 -16.14 -5.18
CA ASP A 5 -10.56 -15.55 -3.92
C ASP A 5 -9.69 -14.28 -4.00
N THR A 6 -9.46 -13.69 -5.18
CA THR A 6 -8.62 -12.48 -5.30
C THR A 6 -9.37 -11.20 -4.91
N ASP A 7 -10.66 -11.07 -5.27
CA ASP A 7 -11.50 -9.90 -5.00
C ASP A 7 -11.72 -9.61 -3.50
N LYS A 8 -11.65 -10.63 -2.65
CA LYS A 8 -11.87 -10.47 -1.20
C LYS A 8 -10.69 -9.82 -0.50
N SER A 9 -9.47 -9.98 -1.02
CA SER A 9 -8.25 -9.49 -0.37
C SER A 9 -8.16 -7.96 -0.43
N SER A 10 -8.36 -7.38 -1.62
CA SER A 10 -8.37 -5.92 -1.83
C SER A 10 -9.55 -5.25 -1.12
N GLN A 11 -10.74 -5.87 -1.11
CA GLN A 11 -11.89 -5.36 -0.34
C GLN A 11 -11.62 -5.32 1.17
N LYS A 12 -11.00 -6.36 1.74
CA LYS A 12 -10.59 -6.36 3.15
C LYS A 12 -9.58 -5.25 3.44
N LEU A 13 -8.62 -5.05 2.54
CA LEU A 13 -7.62 -3.98 2.65
C LEU A 13 -8.27 -2.60 2.81
N HIS A 14 -9.25 -2.29 1.94
CA HIS A 14 -9.98 -1.03 1.99
C HIS A 14 -10.77 -0.84 3.28
N ILE A 15 -11.38 -1.91 3.80
CA ILE A 15 -12.13 -1.83 5.07
C ILE A 15 -11.16 -1.56 6.23
N ILE A 16 -10.02 -2.24 6.27
CA ILE A 16 -8.97 -2.03 7.28
C ILE A 16 -8.47 -0.59 7.24
N ASP A 17 -8.11 -0.09 6.06
CA ASP A 17 -7.67 1.30 5.88
C ASP A 17 -8.74 2.30 6.33
N ALA A 18 -10.00 2.07 5.96
CA ALA A 18 -11.11 2.95 6.35
C ALA A 18 -11.31 2.98 7.88
N VAL A 19 -11.33 1.83 8.56
CA VAL A 19 -11.53 1.81 10.02
C VAL A 19 -10.36 2.44 10.79
N GLN A 20 -9.13 2.31 10.28
CA GLN A 20 -7.96 2.97 10.85
C GLN A 20 -8.02 4.49 10.66
N ARG A 21 -8.30 4.96 9.43
CA ARG A 21 -8.44 6.39 9.13
C ARG A 21 -9.62 7.04 9.89
N LEU A 22 -10.69 6.28 10.16
CA LEU A 22 -11.81 6.73 10.99
C LEU A 22 -11.51 6.73 12.50
N GLY A 23 -10.38 6.17 12.93
CA GLY A 23 -9.99 6.12 14.35
C GLY A 23 -10.81 5.13 15.17
N VAL A 24 -11.44 4.12 14.53
CA VAL A 24 -12.29 3.11 15.19
C VAL A 24 -11.70 1.70 15.15
N ALA A 25 -10.46 1.55 14.66
CA ALA A 25 -9.77 0.27 14.54
C ALA A 25 -9.61 -0.48 15.88
N TYR A 26 -9.58 0.21 17.01
CA TYR A 26 -9.46 -0.38 18.35
C TYR A 26 -10.62 -1.32 18.72
N HIS A 27 -11.75 -1.25 18.02
CA HIS A 27 -12.85 -2.20 18.19
C HIS A 27 -12.64 -3.53 17.46
N PHE A 28 -11.66 -3.61 16.56
CA PHE A 28 -11.46 -4.70 15.61
C PHE A 28 -10.01 -5.19 15.57
N GLU A 29 -9.23 -4.98 16.64
CA GLU A 29 -7.79 -5.24 16.65
C GLU A 29 -7.45 -6.66 16.20
N LYS A 30 -8.18 -7.66 16.73
CA LYS A 30 -7.97 -9.06 16.39
C LYS A 30 -8.34 -9.38 14.95
N GLU A 31 -9.49 -8.88 14.48
CA GLU A 31 -9.95 -9.10 13.11
C GLU A 31 -9.01 -8.46 12.08
N ILE A 32 -8.45 -7.28 12.42
CA ILE A 32 -7.45 -6.60 11.61
C ILE A 32 -6.16 -7.42 11.57
N GLU A 33 -5.65 -7.88 12.72
CA GLU A 33 -4.45 -8.71 12.79
C GLU A 33 -4.60 -10.00 11.99
N ASP A 34 -5.68 -10.75 12.20
CA ASP A 34 -5.98 -11.99 11.47
C ASP A 34 -6.06 -11.75 9.95
N ALA A 35 -6.67 -10.63 9.52
CA ALA A 35 -6.76 -10.28 8.12
C ALA A 35 -5.40 -9.91 7.51
N LEU A 36 -4.58 -9.12 8.22
CA LEU A 36 -3.25 -8.72 7.77
C LEU A 36 -2.29 -9.91 7.68
N GLN A 37 -2.37 -10.89 8.59
CA GLN A 37 -1.59 -12.12 8.50
C GLN A 37 -1.89 -12.90 7.21
N ILE A 38 -3.17 -13.01 6.82
CA ILE A 38 -3.58 -13.66 5.56
C ILE A 38 -3.03 -12.87 4.37
N ILE A 39 -3.18 -11.54 4.38
CA ILE A 39 -2.69 -10.66 3.31
C ILE A 39 -1.17 -10.79 3.15
N TYR A 40 -0.42 -10.81 4.26
CA TYR A 40 1.03 -11.00 4.26
C TYR A 40 1.42 -12.35 3.66
N HIS A 41 0.74 -13.44 4.04
CA HIS A 41 1.02 -14.76 3.48
C HIS A 41 0.75 -14.82 1.97
N CYS A 42 -0.36 -14.22 1.52
CA CYS A 42 -0.67 -14.10 0.09
C CYS A 42 0.38 -13.26 -0.67
N HIS A 43 0.87 -12.18 -0.05
CA HIS A 43 1.93 -11.35 -0.61
C HIS A 43 3.24 -12.13 -0.82
N CYS A 44 3.71 -12.87 0.19
CA CYS A 44 4.92 -13.71 0.08
C CYS A 44 4.79 -14.81 -0.99
N ASN A 45 3.57 -15.29 -1.24
CA ASN A 45 3.31 -16.30 -2.27
C ASN A 45 3.18 -15.70 -3.69
N HIS A 46 3.48 -14.41 -3.87
CA HIS A 46 3.42 -13.68 -5.15
C HIS A 46 2.09 -13.82 -5.91
N ILE A 47 0.96 -13.90 -5.20
CA ILE A 47 -0.37 -14.07 -5.82
C ILE A 47 -0.87 -12.76 -6.49
N HIS A 48 -0.08 -11.69 -6.46
CA HIS A 48 -0.54 -10.31 -6.68
C HIS A 48 0.12 -9.58 -7.87
N ASP A 49 0.56 -10.32 -8.89
CA ASP A 49 1.14 -9.75 -10.12
C ASP A 49 0.02 -9.14 -11.00
N GLY A 50 -0.50 -7.97 -10.59
CA GLY A 50 -1.61 -7.28 -11.27
C GLY A 50 -2.31 -6.18 -10.48
N ASP A 51 -1.90 -5.90 -9.24
CA ASP A 51 -2.52 -4.82 -8.45
C ASP A 51 -2.13 -3.43 -8.97
N ASP A 52 -3.06 -2.47 -8.84
CA ASP A 52 -2.79 -1.08 -9.15
C ASP A 52 -1.87 -0.41 -8.10
N LEU A 53 -1.39 0.80 -8.41
CA LEU A 53 -0.50 1.56 -7.54
C LEU A 53 -1.12 1.79 -6.17
N TYR A 54 -2.40 2.19 -6.14
CA TYR A 54 -3.14 2.42 -4.92
C TYR A 54 -3.16 1.19 -4.00
N THR A 55 -3.57 0.03 -4.52
CA THR A 55 -3.71 -1.22 -3.76
C THR A 55 -2.36 -1.70 -3.24
N THR A 56 -1.33 -1.59 -4.08
CA THR A 56 0.05 -1.93 -3.71
C THR A 56 0.56 -1.05 -2.59
N ALA A 57 0.38 0.27 -2.69
CA ALA A 57 0.84 1.23 -1.70
C ALA A 57 0.11 1.09 -0.37
N VAL A 58 -1.23 0.94 -0.37
CA VAL A 58 -2.00 0.72 0.86
C VAL A 58 -1.59 -0.59 1.53
N ARG A 59 -1.40 -1.67 0.76
CA ARG A 59 -0.97 -2.95 1.32
C ARG A 59 0.39 -2.84 1.99
N PHE A 60 1.35 -2.23 1.31
CA PHE A 60 2.67 -2.00 1.88
C PHE A 60 2.58 -1.18 3.18
N ARG A 61 1.83 -0.06 3.14
CA ARG A 61 1.64 0.83 4.30
C ARG A 61 1.05 0.09 5.50
N LEU A 62 -0.09 -0.57 5.32
CA LEU A 62 -0.79 -1.28 6.41
C LEU A 62 0.06 -2.39 7.02
N LEU A 63 0.74 -3.18 6.19
CA LEU A 63 1.60 -4.26 6.67
C LEU A 63 2.76 -3.71 7.51
N ARG A 64 3.43 -2.64 7.05
CA ARG A 64 4.52 -2.02 7.83
C ARG A 64 4.06 -1.35 9.11
N GLU A 65 2.93 -0.65 9.09
CA GLU A 65 2.34 -0.04 10.29
C GLU A 65 2.04 -1.08 11.38
N HIS A 66 1.76 -2.33 10.99
CA HIS A 66 1.48 -3.44 11.91
C HIS A 66 2.72 -4.32 12.18
N GLY A 67 3.91 -3.89 11.77
CA GLY A 67 5.18 -4.55 12.09
C GLY A 67 5.53 -5.75 11.21
N PHE A 68 4.84 -5.97 10.08
CA PHE A 68 5.25 -6.97 9.11
C PHE A 68 6.45 -6.50 8.30
N ASN A 69 7.44 -7.38 8.12
CA ASN A 69 8.62 -7.08 7.32
C ASN A 69 8.32 -7.29 5.83
N VAL A 70 8.00 -6.20 5.14
CA VAL A 70 7.76 -6.20 3.69
C VAL A 70 8.93 -5.52 3.00
N ASP A 71 9.64 -6.25 2.14
CA ASP A 71 10.76 -5.71 1.39
C ASP A 71 10.27 -4.79 0.26
N CYS A 72 11.00 -3.72 0.00
CA CYS A 72 10.79 -2.91 -1.19
C CYS A 72 11.57 -3.50 -2.36
N ASP A 73 10.90 -3.84 -3.46
CA ASP A 73 11.62 -4.26 -4.66
C ASP A 73 12.41 -3.08 -5.24
N GLU A 74 13.74 -3.17 -5.17
CA GLU A 74 14.66 -2.13 -5.61
C GLU A 74 14.85 -2.10 -7.14
N LYS A 75 14.23 -3.02 -7.90
CA LYS A 75 14.54 -3.23 -9.32
C LYS A 75 13.68 -2.43 -10.31
N GLY A 76 12.92 -1.44 -9.86
CA GLY A 76 12.02 -0.66 -10.72
C GLY A 76 12.21 0.84 -10.60
N ASN A 77 12.20 1.53 -11.74
CA ASN A 77 12.01 2.99 -11.78
C ASN A 77 10.51 3.31 -11.77
N PHE A 78 10.12 4.43 -11.14
CA PHE A 78 8.75 4.92 -11.22
C PHE A 78 8.42 5.35 -12.65
N LYS A 79 7.38 4.75 -13.23
CA LYS A 79 6.93 5.08 -14.59
C LYS A 79 6.23 6.44 -14.57
N GLU A 80 6.54 7.32 -15.53
CA GLU A 80 5.84 8.61 -15.69
C GLU A 80 4.33 8.43 -15.92
N SER A 81 3.90 7.28 -16.44
CA SER A 81 2.49 6.92 -16.61
C SER A 81 1.69 6.82 -15.30
N LEU A 82 2.36 6.86 -14.14
CA LEU A 82 1.71 6.89 -12.82
C LEU A 82 1.13 8.28 -12.47
N ASN A 83 1.43 9.32 -13.26
CA ASN A 83 1.03 10.71 -12.98
C ASN A 83 -0.50 10.97 -12.98
N GLY A 84 -1.30 10.09 -13.58
CA GLY A 84 -2.76 10.23 -13.65
C GLY A 84 -3.51 9.68 -12.42
N ASP A 85 -2.87 8.85 -11.60
CA ASP A 85 -3.48 8.24 -10.41
C ASP A 85 -3.11 9.01 -9.15
N VAL A 86 -3.68 10.20 -8.98
CA VAL A 86 -3.41 11.08 -7.81
C VAL A 86 -3.65 10.35 -6.48
N LYS A 87 -4.65 9.45 -6.44
CA LYS A 87 -4.96 8.67 -5.24
C LYS A 87 -3.85 7.66 -4.94
N GLY A 88 -3.41 6.89 -5.94
CA GLY A 88 -2.27 5.98 -5.80
C GLY A 88 -0.97 6.72 -5.47
N MET A 89 -0.77 7.92 -6.01
CA MET A 89 0.39 8.76 -5.69
C MET A 89 0.39 9.23 -4.23
N LEU A 90 -0.77 9.59 -3.69
CA LEU A 90 -0.92 9.98 -2.29
C LEU A 90 -0.63 8.79 -1.36
N GLU A 91 -1.16 7.60 -1.67
CA GLU A 91 -0.88 6.41 -0.87
C GLU A 91 0.59 6.00 -0.95
N LEU A 92 1.22 6.11 -2.12
CA LEU A 92 2.66 5.86 -2.27
C LEU A 92 3.49 6.86 -1.46
N PHE A 93 3.08 8.14 -1.44
CA PHE A 93 3.71 9.16 -0.60
C PHE A 93 3.63 8.79 0.88
N GLU A 94 2.45 8.41 1.38
CA GLU A 94 2.26 7.97 2.77
C GLU A 94 3.09 6.72 3.07
N ALA A 95 3.00 5.69 2.22
CA ALA A 95 3.75 4.44 2.35
C ALA A 95 5.27 4.67 2.43
N ALA A 96 5.80 5.58 1.62
CA ALA A 96 7.22 5.83 1.57
C ALA A 96 7.76 6.56 2.81
N HIS A 97 6.91 7.14 3.66
CA HIS A 97 7.32 7.65 4.97
C HIS A 97 7.64 6.54 5.99
N LEU A 98 7.28 5.29 5.70
CA LEU A 98 7.63 4.10 6.51
C LEU A 98 8.98 3.49 6.11
N GLN A 99 9.83 4.30 5.48
CA GLN A 99 11.18 3.94 5.07
C GLN A 99 12.05 3.53 6.28
N LEU A 100 12.75 2.40 6.13
CA LEU A 100 13.80 1.94 7.01
C LEU A 100 15.18 2.28 6.43
N HIS A 101 16.21 2.21 7.27
CA HIS A 101 17.57 2.52 6.84
C HIS A 101 18.04 1.54 5.76
N GLY A 102 18.52 2.08 4.64
CA GLY A 102 18.98 1.31 3.48
C GLY A 102 18.00 1.25 2.31
N GLU A 103 16.75 1.69 2.49
CA GLU A 103 15.70 1.58 1.45
C GLU A 103 15.64 2.82 0.56
N ASN A 104 16.66 2.99 -0.28
CA ASN A 104 16.80 4.18 -1.13
C ASN A 104 15.62 4.37 -2.11
N ILE A 105 14.98 3.28 -2.53
CA ILE A 105 13.82 3.32 -3.44
C ILE A 105 12.63 4.08 -2.84
N LEU A 106 12.45 4.05 -1.51
CA LEU A 106 11.39 4.81 -0.84
C LEU A 106 11.73 6.30 -0.75
N GLU A 107 13.01 6.68 -0.66
CA GLU A 107 13.41 8.09 -0.76
C GLU A 107 13.12 8.65 -2.16
N GLU A 108 13.39 7.87 -3.19
CA GLU A 108 13.01 8.20 -4.57
C GLU A 108 11.49 8.29 -4.71
N ALA A 109 10.74 7.33 -4.15
CA ALA A 109 9.28 7.35 -4.14
C ALA A 109 8.71 8.62 -3.51
N ARG A 110 9.26 9.06 -2.38
CA ARG A 110 8.85 10.32 -1.72
C ARG A 110 9.14 11.52 -2.59
N SER A 111 10.32 11.57 -3.21
CA SER A 111 10.71 12.68 -4.09
C SER A 111 9.81 12.77 -5.32
N PHE A 112 9.58 11.61 -5.98
CA PHE A 112 8.69 11.46 -7.13
C PHE A 112 7.26 11.90 -6.79
N THR A 113 6.68 11.34 -5.73
CA THR A 113 5.31 11.63 -5.32
C THR A 113 5.12 13.08 -4.90
N THR A 114 6.06 13.65 -4.14
CA THR A 114 6.02 15.07 -3.75
C THR A 114 5.98 16.00 -4.95
N PHE A 115 6.80 15.74 -5.97
CA PHE A 115 6.86 16.56 -7.17
C PHE A 115 5.52 16.55 -7.92
N HIS A 116 5.01 15.36 -8.20
CA HIS A 116 3.78 15.19 -8.98
C HIS A 116 2.51 15.61 -8.22
N LEU A 117 2.43 15.39 -6.90
CA LEU A 117 1.30 15.87 -6.10
C LEU A 117 1.23 17.41 -6.07
N LYS A 118 2.39 18.10 -5.98
CA LYS A 118 2.45 19.57 -6.09
C LYS A 118 2.06 20.08 -7.48
N LEU A 119 2.45 19.35 -8.53
CA LEU A 119 2.01 19.67 -9.90
C LEU A 119 0.48 19.55 -10.04
N ALA A 120 -0.11 18.49 -9.48
CA ALA A 120 -1.56 18.27 -9.50
C ALA A 120 -2.34 19.33 -8.69
N GLU A 121 -1.74 19.91 -7.66
CA GLU A 121 -2.33 21.03 -6.91
C GLU A 121 -2.32 22.35 -7.71
N SER A 122 -1.38 22.51 -8.64
CA SER A 122 -1.14 23.77 -9.36
C SER A 122 -1.83 23.87 -10.72
N GLY A 123 -2.58 22.85 -11.16
CA GLY A 123 -3.26 22.77 -12.45
C GLY A 123 -4.77 22.79 -12.32
#